data_AF-A0AA41U6Z1-F1
#
_entry.id   AF-A0AA41U6Z1-F1
#
_cell.length_a   1.000
_cell.length_b   1.000
_cell.length_c   1.000
_cell.angle_alpha   90.00
_cell.angle_beta   90.00
_cell.angle_gamma   90.00
#
_symmetry.space_group_name_H-M   'P 1'
#
loop_
_entity.id
_entity.type
_entity.pdbx_description
1 polymer ?
#
loop_
_entity_poly.entity_id
_entity_poly.type
_entity_poly.pdbx_seq_one_letter_code
_entity_poly.pdbx_strand_id
1 'polypeptide(L)'
;MASVADLVPKALTAGAVQRLAAAYAGVFPGRAVRAMVEDSYLPLAAYARVPNHLPRPAGRFAAQRLDPLAHSSADAAERGARALFVCTANSGRSESAAALFNHRAQGTAHAWSAGTAPATEIEHAVVARCARSAWTPARSSSSPSAPRRSRLPTSSSPSAAPTHRRCSKTEHP
;
A
#
# COMPACT_ATOMS: atom_id res chain seq x y z
N MET A 1 12.23 -23.44 -12.54
CA MET A 1 11.76 -22.88 -11.26
C MET A 1 10.47 -22.14 -11.55
N ALA A 2 9.34 -22.54 -10.96
CA ALA A 2 8.07 -21.86 -11.16
C ALA A 2 8.20 -20.39 -10.70
N SER A 3 7.77 -19.46 -11.53
CA SER A 3 7.80 -18.03 -11.19
C SER A 3 6.88 -17.78 -10.01
N VAL A 4 7.16 -16.76 -9.20
CA VAL A 4 6.24 -16.27 -8.16
C VAL A 4 4.82 -16.01 -8.74
N ALA A 5 4.73 -15.69 -10.04
CA ALA A 5 3.48 -15.54 -10.77
C ALA A 5 2.70 -16.87 -10.99
N ASP A 6 3.36 -18.02 -10.94
CA ASP A 6 2.73 -19.35 -11.08
C ASP A 6 2.11 -19.84 -9.76
N LEU A 7 2.48 -19.21 -8.63
CA LEU A 7 1.93 -19.49 -7.28
C LEU A 7 0.62 -18.73 -6.99
N VAL A 8 0.25 -17.75 -7.83
CA VAL A 8 -1.00 -17.00 -7.69
C VAL A 8 -2.02 -17.54 -8.68
N PRO A 9 -3.08 -18.23 -8.25
CA PRO A 9 -4.10 -18.69 -9.17
C PRO A 9 -4.79 -17.49 -9.82
N LYS A 10 -4.47 -17.20 -11.09
CA LYS A 10 -5.02 -16.05 -11.84
C LYS A 10 -6.54 -15.99 -11.78
N ALA A 11 -7.19 -17.16 -11.77
CA ALA A 11 -8.64 -17.27 -11.63
C ALA A 11 -9.16 -16.70 -10.29
N LEU A 12 -8.40 -16.87 -9.19
CA LEU A 12 -8.80 -16.40 -7.87
C LEU A 12 -8.68 -14.88 -7.73
N THR A 13 -7.70 -14.24 -8.39
CA THR A 13 -7.47 -12.80 -8.26
C THR A 13 -8.18 -11.96 -9.33
N ALA A 14 -8.63 -12.56 -10.44
CA ALA A 14 -9.23 -11.86 -11.58
C ALA A 14 -10.36 -10.89 -11.18
N GLY A 15 -11.29 -11.32 -10.33
CA GLY A 15 -12.39 -10.46 -9.88
C GLY A 15 -11.92 -9.25 -9.05
N ALA A 16 -10.88 -9.40 -8.23
CA ALA A 16 -10.30 -8.28 -7.49
C ALA A 16 -9.60 -7.29 -8.43
N VAL A 17 -8.84 -7.80 -9.41
CA VAL A 17 -8.18 -6.99 -10.43
C VAL A 17 -9.20 -6.16 -11.22
N GLN A 18 -10.30 -6.77 -11.67
CA GLN A 18 -11.35 -6.07 -12.41
C GLN A 18 -11.98 -4.93 -11.60
N ARG A 19 -12.39 -5.20 -10.35
CA ARG A 19 -13.00 -4.17 -9.49
C ARG A 19 -12.06 -3.00 -9.21
N LEU A 20 -10.79 -3.28 -8.89
CA LEU A 20 -9.82 -2.23 -8.60
C LEU A 20 -9.38 -1.49 -9.85
N ALA A 21 -9.27 -2.17 -11.00
CA ALA A 21 -8.94 -1.51 -12.26
C ALA A 21 -10.03 -0.51 -12.68
N ALA A 22 -11.30 -0.83 -12.41
CA ALA A 22 -12.41 0.09 -12.59
C ALA A 22 -12.35 1.25 -11.57
N ALA A 23 -12.12 0.95 -10.29
CA ALA A 23 -12.09 1.97 -9.23
C ALA A 23 -10.97 3.00 -9.38
N TYR A 24 -9.80 2.61 -9.91
CA TYR A 24 -8.66 3.49 -10.15
C TYR A 24 -8.42 3.79 -11.64
N ALA A 25 -9.46 3.67 -12.46
CA ALA A 25 -9.38 4.03 -13.87
C ALA A 25 -8.92 5.49 -14.03
N GLY A 26 -8.00 5.73 -14.96
CA GLY A 26 -7.41 7.06 -15.19
C GLY A 26 -6.29 7.45 -14.21
N VAL A 27 -6.11 6.72 -13.09
CA VAL A 27 -5.01 6.94 -12.15
C VAL A 27 -3.90 5.90 -12.35
N PHE A 28 -4.28 4.63 -12.50
CA PHE A 28 -3.33 3.54 -12.72
C PHE A 28 -3.68 2.72 -13.97
N PRO A 29 -2.67 2.27 -14.74
CA PRO A 29 -2.91 1.32 -15.81
C PRO A 29 -3.29 -0.04 -15.21
N GLY A 30 -4.18 -0.80 -15.88
CA GLY A 30 -4.65 -2.09 -15.38
C GLY A 30 -3.54 -3.11 -15.09
N ARG A 31 -2.39 -3.02 -15.77
CA ARG A 31 -1.19 -3.84 -15.47
C ARG A 31 -0.59 -3.55 -14.08
N ALA A 32 -0.61 -2.28 -13.65
CA ALA A 32 -0.09 -1.88 -12.35
C ALA A 32 -1.03 -2.33 -11.22
N VAL A 33 -2.35 -2.20 -11.43
CA VAL A 33 -3.35 -2.72 -10.49
C VAL A 33 -3.22 -4.24 -10.35
N ARG A 34 -3.05 -4.97 -11.46
CA ARG A 34 -2.84 -6.42 -11.43
C ARG A 34 -1.60 -6.80 -10.63
N ALA A 35 -0.46 -6.18 -10.93
CA ALA A 35 0.78 -6.42 -10.20
C ALA A 35 0.61 -6.13 -8.70
N MET A 36 -0.08 -5.05 -8.32
CA MET A 36 -0.35 -4.73 -6.92
C MET A 36 -1.22 -5.80 -6.23
N VAL A 37 -2.24 -6.33 -6.91
CA VAL A 37 -3.09 -7.40 -6.36
C VAL A 37 -2.30 -8.70 -6.19
N GLU A 38 -1.48 -9.07 -7.17
CA GLU A 38 -0.63 -10.26 -7.11
C GLU A 38 0.42 -10.13 -5.98
N ASP A 39 1.11 -8.99 -5.89
CA ASP A 39 2.06 -8.68 -4.80
C ASP A 39 1.39 -8.68 -3.43
N SER A 40 0.13 -8.24 -3.35
CA SER A 40 -0.65 -8.23 -2.11
C SER A 40 -1.18 -9.61 -1.74
N TYR A 41 -1.30 -10.53 -2.71
CA TYR A 41 -1.78 -11.90 -2.46
C TYR A 41 -0.69 -12.77 -1.81
N LEU A 42 0.54 -12.69 -2.32
CA LEU A 42 1.67 -13.54 -1.91
C LEU A 42 1.93 -13.59 -0.39
N PRO A 43 2.07 -12.47 0.33
CA PRO A 43 2.33 -12.52 1.77
C PRO A 43 1.16 -13.10 2.56
N LEU A 44 -0.07 -13.04 2.02
CA LEU A 44 -1.25 -13.60 2.68
C LEU A 44 -1.36 -15.10 2.45
N ALA A 45 -1.00 -15.54 1.25
CA ALA A 45 -1.00 -16.95 0.87
C ALA A 45 -0.09 -17.80 1.77
N ALA A 46 1.02 -17.22 2.25
CA ALA A 46 1.95 -17.90 3.15
C ALA A 46 1.34 -18.34 4.50
N TYR A 47 0.26 -17.68 4.96
CA TYR A 47 -0.37 -17.95 6.27
C TYR A 47 -1.83 -18.41 6.16
N ALA A 48 -2.35 -18.52 4.94
CA ALA A 48 -3.76 -18.81 4.73
C ALA A 48 -4.06 -20.29 4.92
N ARG A 49 -4.98 -20.58 5.86
CA ARG A 49 -5.51 -21.94 6.03
C ARG A 49 -6.47 -22.35 4.90
N VAL A 50 -7.16 -21.38 4.29
CA VAL A 50 -8.18 -21.60 3.25
C VAL A 50 -7.95 -20.65 2.05
N PRO A 51 -7.37 -21.14 0.94
CA PRO A 51 -7.04 -20.29 -0.22
C PRO A 51 -8.24 -19.57 -0.85
N ASN A 52 -9.44 -20.18 -0.83
CA ASN A 52 -10.65 -19.57 -1.42
C ASN A 52 -11.10 -18.27 -0.73
N HIS A 53 -10.70 -18.04 0.52
CA HIS A 53 -11.03 -16.80 1.22
C HIS A 53 -10.00 -15.69 1.00
N LEU A 54 -8.82 -16.00 0.44
CA LEU A 54 -7.73 -15.03 0.21
C LEU A 54 -8.01 -13.92 -0.79
N PRO A 55 -8.81 -14.09 -1.86
CA PRO A 55 -9.00 -13.03 -2.84
C PRO A 55 -9.59 -11.74 -2.27
N ARG A 56 -10.46 -11.85 -1.27
CA ARG A 56 -11.06 -10.68 -0.60
C ARG A 56 -10.03 -9.87 0.22
N PRO A 57 -9.31 -10.44 1.21
CA PRO A 57 -8.27 -9.72 1.94
C PRO A 57 -7.12 -9.28 1.03
N ALA A 58 -6.74 -10.06 0.01
CA ALA A 58 -5.71 -9.64 -0.95
C ALA A 58 -6.13 -8.40 -1.76
N GLY A 59 -7.36 -8.38 -2.29
CA GLY A 59 -7.88 -7.20 -2.98
C GLY A 59 -8.00 -5.98 -2.07
N ARG A 60 -8.37 -6.20 -0.80
CA ARG A 60 -8.47 -5.14 0.21
C ARG A 60 -7.10 -4.58 0.59
N PHE A 61 -6.10 -5.43 0.73
CA PHE A 61 -4.72 -5.03 0.96
C PHE A 61 -4.15 -4.25 -0.22
N ALA A 62 -4.46 -4.69 -1.45
CA ALA A 62 -4.07 -3.96 -2.65
C ALA A 62 -4.69 -2.55 -2.70
N ALA A 63 -5.97 -2.40 -2.37
CA ALA A 63 -6.63 -1.10 -2.29
C ALA A 63 -5.95 -0.17 -1.27
N GLN A 64 -5.66 -0.67 -0.06
CA GLN A 64 -4.93 0.09 0.97
C GLN A 64 -3.55 0.59 0.51
N ARG A 65 -2.93 -0.09 -0.46
CA ARG A 65 -1.65 0.31 -1.04
C ARG A 65 -1.80 1.25 -2.24
N LEU A 66 -2.85 1.07 -3.04
CA LEU A 66 -3.16 1.94 -4.18
C LEU A 66 -3.68 3.30 -3.75
N ASP A 67 -4.50 3.35 -2.69
CA ASP A 67 -5.12 4.59 -2.21
C ASP A 67 -4.08 5.67 -1.91
N PRO A 68 -3.08 5.48 -1.03
CA PRO A 68 -2.07 6.51 -0.77
C PRO A 68 -1.31 6.94 -2.03
N LEU A 69 -1.05 6.00 -2.95
CA LEU A 69 -0.32 6.28 -4.20
C LEU A 69 -1.15 7.17 -5.13
N ALA A 70 -2.43 6.84 -5.31
CA ALA A 70 -3.38 7.62 -6.11
C ALA A 70 -3.53 9.05 -5.59
N HIS A 71 -3.48 9.18 -4.26
CA HIS A 71 -3.51 10.48 -3.63
C HIS A 71 -2.18 11.22 -3.88
N SER A 72 -1.02 10.59 -3.67
CA SER A 72 0.30 11.24 -3.84
C SER A 72 0.60 11.75 -5.27
N SER A 73 -0.01 11.16 -6.30
CA SER A 73 0.17 11.57 -7.70
C SER A 73 -0.72 12.73 -8.13
N ALA A 74 -1.67 13.16 -7.30
CA ALA A 74 -2.58 14.25 -7.61
C ALA A 74 -2.17 15.56 -6.92
N ASP A 75 -2.48 16.70 -7.55
CA ASP A 75 -2.20 18.02 -6.99
C ASP A 75 -2.76 18.17 -5.57
N ALA A 76 -1.89 18.54 -4.64
CA ALA A 76 -2.18 18.57 -3.21
C ALA A 76 -3.28 19.59 -2.85
N ALA A 77 -3.46 20.63 -3.66
CA ALA A 77 -4.44 21.69 -3.43
C ALA A 77 -5.90 21.23 -3.61
N GLU A 78 -6.17 20.29 -4.50
CA GLU A 78 -7.55 19.90 -4.84
C GLU A 78 -8.18 18.88 -3.89
N ARG A 79 -7.39 18.19 -3.03
CA ARG A 79 -7.84 16.94 -2.37
C ARG A 79 -7.69 16.92 -0.84
N GLY A 80 -7.50 18.08 -0.23
CA GLY A 80 -7.48 18.23 1.23
C GLY A 80 -6.25 17.66 1.94
N ALA A 81 -6.16 17.91 3.25
CA ALA A 81 -5.01 17.50 4.06
C ALA A 81 -4.88 15.98 4.17
N ARG A 82 -3.64 15.48 4.27
CA ARG A 82 -3.35 14.04 4.34
C ARG A 82 -2.38 13.72 5.47
N ALA A 83 -2.63 12.62 6.17
CA ALA A 83 -1.80 12.21 7.31
C ALA A 83 -1.48 10.70 7.31
N LEU A 84 -0.32 10.34 7.87
CA LEU A 84 0.05 8.96 8.15
C LEU A 84 0.43 8.82 9.62
N PHE A 85 -0.33 8.02 10.36
CA PHE A 85 -0.02 7.70 11.76
C PHE A 85 0.77 6.40 11.85
N VAL A 86 1.96 6.44 12.46
CA VAL A 86 2.85 5.27 12.54
C VAL A 86 3.04 4.85 14.00
N CYS A 87 2.96 3.56 14.29
CA CYS A 87 3.47 2.99 15.53
C CYS A 87 4.19 1.66 15.27
N THR A 88 4.56 0.91 16.30
CA THR A 88 5.24 -0.36 16.13
C THR A 88 4.29 -1.44 15.57
N ALA A 89 3.23 -1.74 16.31
CA ALA A 89 2.34 -2.88 16.02
C ALA A 89 1.18 -2.56 15.05
N ASN A 90 0.88 -1.30 14.79
CA ASN A 90 -0.31 -0.85 14.08
C ASN A 90 -1.61 -1.57 14.48
N SER A 91 -1.76 -1.83 15.77
CA SER A 91 -2.91 -2.48 16.39
C SER A 91 -3.66 -1.55 17.36
N GLY A 92 -3.01 -0.47 17.80
CA GLY A 92 -3.43 0.35 18.94
C GLY A 92 -3.57 1.84 18.62
N ARG A 93 -2.54 2.61 18.98
CA ARG A 93 -2.54 4.09 18.91
C ARG A 93 -2.70 4.66 17.50
N SER A 94 -1.90 4.19 16.54
CA SER A 94 -1.97 4.68 15.15
C SER A 94 -3.31 4.34 14.51
N GLU A 95 -3.90 3.19 14.84
CA GLU A 95 -5.24 2.80 14.41
C GLU A 95 -6.32 3.73 14.96
N SER A 96 -6.27 4.00 16.28
CA SER A 96 -7.21 4.92 16.93
C SER A 96 -7.10 6.35 16.40
N ALA A 97 -5.87 6.83 16.18
CA ALA A 97 -5.61 8.18 15.67
C ALA A 97 -6.14 8.35 14.25
N ALA A 98 -5.86 7.41 13.36
CA ALA A 98 -6.36 7.44 11.98
C ALA A 98 -7.90 7.35 11.93
N ALA A 99 -8.52 6.48 12.75
CA ALA A 99 -9.97 6.36 12.83
C ALA A 99 -10.65 7.66 13.30
N LEU A 100 -10.13 8.27 14.37
CA LEU A 100 -10.63 9.56 14.86
C LEU A 100 -10.44 10.67 13.82
N PHE A 101 -9.26 10.75 13.20
CA PHE A 101 -8.97 11.75 12.18
C PHE A 101 -9.97 11.65 11.02
N ASN A 102 -10.14 10.47 10.45
CA ASN A 102 -11.05 10.25 9.32
C ASN A 102 -12.51 10.57 9.68
N HIS A 103 -12.93 10.21 10.89
CA HIS A 103 -14.25 10.55 11.39
C HIS A 103 -14.45 12.08 11.50
N ARG A 104 -13.45 12.80 12.02
CA ARG A 104 -13.51 14.26 12.17
C ARG A 104 -13.37 15.01 10.85
N ALA A 105 -12.61 14.46 9.91
CA ALA A 105 -12.38 15.05 8.60
C ALA A 105 -13.63 15.01 7.70
N GLN A 106 -14.57 14.08 7.93
CA GLN A 106 -15.80 13.96 7.14
C GLN A 106 -15.55 13.97 5.61
N GLY A 107 -14.44 13.39 5.17
CA GLY A 107 -14.06 13.32 3.76
C GLY A 107 -13.28 14.53 3.21
N THR A 108 -13.11 15.62 3.96
CA THR A 108 -12.31 16.79 3.53
C THR A 108 -10.80 16.58 3.71
N ALA A 109 -10.41 15.54 4.44
CA ALA A 109 -9.04 15.10 4.64
C ALA A 109 -9.00 13.59 4.87
N HIS A 110 -7.85 12.96 4.68
CA HIS A 110 -7.71 11.51 4.82
C HIS A 110 -6.44 11.10 5.56
N ALA A 111 -6.57 10.13 6.47
CA ALA A 111 -5.47 9.55 7.22
C ALA A 111 -5.38 8.04 7.06
N TRP A 112 -4.15 7.56 6.98
CA TRP A 112 -3.79 6.15 7.04
C TRP A 112 -3.04 5.81 8.32
N SER A 113 -2.93 4.52 8.63
CA SER A 113 -2.16 3.98 9.75
C SER A 113 -1.11 2.97 9.28
N ALA A 114 0.08 2.95 9.90
CA ALA A 114 1.14 1.99 9.57
C ALA A 114 1.90 1.47 10.80
N GLY A 115 2.58 0.34 10.60
CA GLY A 115 3.33 -0.40 11.61
C GLY A 115 4.72 -0.76 11.12
N THR A 116 5.74 -0.65 11.96
CA THR A 116 7.09 -1.15 11.65
C THR A 116 7.24 -2.64 11.91
N ALA A 117 6.50 -3.20 12.87
CA ALA A 117 6.40 -4.61 13.18
C ALA A 117 4.93 -4.95 13.48
N PRO A 118 4.05 -5.03 12.47
CA PRO A 118 2.62 -4.99 12.71
C PRO A 118 2.08 -6.32 13.26
N ALA A 119 1.19 -6.22 14.25
CA ALA A 119 0.53 -7.36 14.88
C ALA A 119 -0.48 -8.03 13.92
N THR A 120 -0.87 -9.25 14.26
CA THR A 120 -1.86 -10.02 13.49
C THR A 120 -3.28 -9.48 13.62
N GLU A 121 -3.57 -8.80 14.73
CA GLU A 121 -4.90 -8.33 15.08
C GLU A 121 -4.87 -6.91 15.65
N ILE A 122 -6.00 -6.21 15.53
CA ILE A 122 -6.21 -4.89 16.16
C ILE A 122 -6.57 -5.13 17.62
N GLU A 123 -6.03 -4.31 18.53
CA GLU A 123 -6.36 -4.40 19.96
C GLU A 123 -7.88 -4.29 20.16
N HIS A 124 -8.46 -5.23 20.92
CA HIS A 124 -9.90 -5.26 21.18
C HIS A 124 -10.44 -3.94 21.74
N ALA A 125 -9.64 -3.23 22.56
CA ALA A 125 -10.00 -1.92 23.10
C ALA A 125 -10.21 -0.87 21.99
N VAL A 126 -9.41 -0.90 20.92
CA VAL A 126 -9.55 -0.01 19.77
C VAL A 126 -10.81 -0.34 18.99
N VAL A 127 -11.04 -1.62 18.69
CA VAL A 127 -12.26 -2.07 17.99
C VAL A 127 -13.51 -1.64 18.77
N ALA A 128 -13.53 -1.91 20.08
CA ALA A 128 -14.65 -1.55 20.95
C ALA A 128 -14.85 -0.03 21.04
N ARG A 129 -13.76 0.75 21.12
CA ARG A 129 -13.83 2.21 21.13
C ARG A 129 -14.40 2.76 19.82
N CYS A 130 -13.89 2.27 18.68
CA CYS A 130 -14.36 2.66 17.37
C CYS A 130 -15.85 2.35 17.21
N ALA A 131 -16.28 1.13 17.57
CA ALA A 131 -17.68 0.74 17.53
C ALA A 131 -18.59 1.66 18.38
N ARG A 132 -18.21 1.94 19.63
CA ARG A 132 -18.96 2.84 20.52
C ARG A 132 -19.03 4.29 20.02
N SER A 133 -18.03 4.71 19.26
CA SER A 133 -17.93 6.09 18.75
C SER A 133 -18.44 6.24 17.32
N ALA A 134 -18.96 5.16 16.71
CA ALA A 134 -19.30 5.08 15.29
C ALA A 134 -18.12 5.44 14.35
N TRP A 135 -16.90 5.04 14.73
CA TRP A 135 -15.71 5.15 13.90
C TRP A 135 -15.39 3.80 13.26
N THR A 136 -14.73 3.84 12.11
CA THR A 136 -14.20 2.64 11.44
C THR A 136 -12.70 2.54 11.69
N PRO A 137 -12.17 1.45 12.26
CA PRO A 137 -10.71 1.29 12.42
C PRO A 137 -10.00 1.32 11.06
N ALA A 138 -8.84 1.96 10.98
CA ALA A 138 -8.12 2.12 9.71
C ALA A 138 -7.68 0.77 9.09
N ARG A 139 -7.29 -0.21 9.90
CA ARG A 139 -6.99 -1.61 9.53
C ARG A 139 -8.19 -2.56 9.55
N SER A 140 -9.39 -2.13 9.98
CA SER A 140 -10.60 -3.01 9.93
C SER A 140 -10.90 -3.50 8.50
N SER A 141 -10.14 -2.91 7.59
CA SER A 141 -9.67 -3.46 6.35
C SER A 141 -8.67 -4.62 6.35
N SER A 142 -9.12 -5.77 6.86
CA SER A 142 -8.47 -7.10 6.91
C SER A 142 -7.31 -7.29 5.92
N SER A 143 -6.10 -7.01 6.41
CA SER A 143 -4.82 -7.29 5.75
C SER A 143 -3.76 -7.66 6.79
N PRO A 144 -3.16 -8.85 6.69
CA PRO A 144 -1.92 -9.19 7.37
C PRO A 144 -0.77 -8.25 6.97
N SER A 145 0.08 -7.98 7.95
CA SER A 145 1.32 -7.21 7.89
C SER A 145 2.19 -7.57 6.68
N ALA A 146 2.54 -6.58 5.85
CA ALA A 146 3.51 -6.76 4.77
C ALA A 146 4.87 -7.16 5.34
N PRO A 147 5.57 -8.17 4.79
CA PRO A 147 6.97 -8.40 5.12
C PRO A 147 7.87 -7.27 4.59
N ARG A 148 8.98 -7.07 5.28
CA ARG A 148 10.04 -6.09 5.06
C ARG A 148 10.49 -6.11 3.59
N ARG A 149 10.45 -4.95 2.91
CA ARG A 149 10.87 -4.72 1.51
C ARG A 149 12.17 -5.48 1.15
N SER A 150 12.13 -6.31 0.11
CA SER A 150 13.25 -6.36 -0.84
C SER A 150 13.12 -5.17 -1.79
N ARG A 151 14.25 -4.56 -2.15
CA ARG A 151 14.29 -3.38 -3.04
C ARG A 151 13.64 -3.74 -4.38
N LEU A 152 12.76 -2.88 -4.88
CA LEU A 152 12.29 -2.96 -6.27
C LEU A 152 13.51 -2.90 -7.19
N PRO A 153 13.63 -3.76 -8.21
CA PRO A 153 14.65 -3.58 -9.22
C PRO A 153 14.32 -2.31 -10.01
N THR A 154 15.16 -1.29 -9.85
CA THR A 154 15.21 -0.18 -10.80
C THR A 154 15.68 -0.76 -12.12
N SER A 155 14.84 -0.69 -13.16
CA SER A 155 15.27 -0.98 -14.53
C SER A 155 16.27 0.11 -14.95
N SER A 156 17.56 -0.16 -14.75
CA SER A 156 18.62 0.59 -15.41
C SER A 156 18.75 0.09 -16.85
N SER A 157 18.19 0.83 -17.80
CA SER A 157 18.69 0.79 -19.18
C SER A 157 20.08 1.43 -19.22
N PRO A 158 21.02 0.97 -20.07
CA PRO A 158 22.36 1.53 -20.12
C PRO A 158 22.30 2.89 -20.82
N SER A 159 22.42 3.97 -20.05
CA SER A 159 22.67 5.30 -20.60
C SER A 159 24.16 5.42 -20.91
N ALA A 160 24.47 5.74 -22.16
CA ALA A 160 25.81 5.91 -22.69
C ALA A 160 26.65 6.90 -21.86
N ALA A 161 27.90 6.55 -21.63
CA ALA A 161 28.86 7.36 -20.90
C ALA A 161 29.06 8.75 -21.55
N PRO A 162 29.02 9.85 -20.79
CA PRO A 162 29.54 11.13 -21.26
C PRO A 162 31.06 11.17 -21.00
N THR A 163 31.83 11.27 -22.08
CA THR A 163 33.28 11.54 -22.06
C THR A 163 33.52 12.94 -21.49
N HIS A 164 33.90 13.04 -20.21
CA HIS A 164 34.39 14.28 -19.64
C HIS A 164 35.76 14.63 -20.23
N ARG A 165 35.79 15.69 -21.06
CA ARG A 165 37.01 16.34 -21.52
C ARG A 165 37.65 17.05 -20.33
N ARG A 166 38.79 16.54 -19.88
CA ARG A 166 39.57 17.08 -18.75
C ARG A 166 40.09 18.49 -19.13
N CYS A 167 39.65 19.51 -18.41
CA CYS A 167 40.14 20.88 -18.55
C CYS A 167 41.42 21.00 -17.69
N SER A 168 42.58 21.09 -18.34
CA SER A 168 43.87 21.35 -17.71
C SER A 168 43.93 22.80 -17.23
N LYS A 169 44.09 23.01 -15.92
CA LYS A 169 44.53 24.29 -15.37
C LYS A 169 45.97 24.53 -15.82
N THR A 170 46.16 25.51 -16.69
CA THR A 170 47.45 26.19 -16.89
C THR A 170 47.63 27.22 -15.79
N GLU A 171 48.63 27.00 -14.94
CA GLU A 171 49.21 28.02 -14.06
C GLU A 171 50.22 28.85 -14.85
N HIS A 172 50.17 30.18 -14.72
CA HIS A 172 51.28 31.11 -14.98
C HIS A 172 50.93 32.53 -14.48
N PRO A 173 51.91 33.39 -14.21
CA PRO A 173 53.32 33.16 -13.85
C PRO A 173 53.63 33.50 -12.38
#